data_AF-A0A193SU05-F1
#
_entry.id   AF-A0A193SU05-F1
#
_cell.length_a   1.000
_cell.length_b   1.000
_cell.length_c   1.000
_cell.angle_alpha   90.00
_cell.angle_beta   90.00
_cell.angle_gamma   90.00
#
_symmetry.space_group_name_H-M   'P 1'
#
loop_
_entity.id
_entity.type
_entity.pdbx_description
1 polymer ?
#
loop_
_entity_poly.entity_id
_entity_poly.type
_entity_poly.pdbx_seq_one_letter_code
_entity_poly.pdbx_strand_id
1 'polypeptide(L)'
;MTEEKPASPGESPAPEQTVASETPALPGSSPPFGGILTGQPISAATPPAAKAPPQHGELNLEKRLKAVYADNLMTSAEFMALRDDADMLFDKLKVQFPDNGALALFQPLSDVAVQAMQLAILDFRKAKPSAEAKALAKQSFGFQVAYIKACLDRFTQAL
;
A
#
# COMPACT_ATOMS: atom_id res chain seq x y z
N MET A 1 66.65 4.05 12.55
CA MET A 1 66.90 3.19 13.74
C MET A 1 66.14 3.78 14.92
N THR A 2 64.94 3.28 15.16
CA THR A 2 64.43 2.95 16.50
C THR A 2 63.51 1.74 16.26
N GLU A 3 63.85 0.63 16.89
CA GLU A 3 63.09 -0.62 16.90
C GLU A 3 61.86 -0.47 17.80
N GLU A 4 60.72 -1.07 17.42
CA GLU A 4 60.10 -2.10 18.25
C GLU A 4 59.20 -3.02 17.40
N LYS A 5 59.25 -4.31 17.74
CA LYS A 5 58.67 -5.49 17.07
C LYS A 5 57.41 -5.94 17.87
N PRO A 6 56.73 -7.07 17.59
CA PRO A 6 55.28 -7.11 17.43
C PRO A 6 54.56 -8.01 18.46
N ALA A 7 53.23 -7.97 18.50
CA ALA A 7 52.44 -9.04 19.08
C ALA A 7 51.18 -9.30 18.23
N SER A 8 50.96 -10.57 17.94
CA SER A 8 49.87 -11.15 17.15
C SER A 8 49.07 -12.10 18.09
N PRO A 9 48.25 -13.02 17.55
CA PRO A 9 46.80 -12.99 17.41
C PRO A 9 46.05 -13.81 18.50
N GLY A 10 44.73 -13.67 18.58
CA GLY A 10 43.88 -14.68 19.22
C GLY A 10 42.66 -14.07 19.91
N GLU A 11 41.47 -14.30 19.37
CA GLU A 11 40.50 -15.28 19.90
C GLU A 11 39.10 -14.97 19.33
N SER A 12 38.47 -15.98 18.73
CA SER A 12 37.04 -16.03 18.42
C SER A 12 36.50 -17.30 19.09
N PRO A 13 35.18 -17.56 19.07
CA PRO A 13 34.10 -16.93 19.85
C PRO A 13 33.41 -17.99 20.77
N ALA A 14 32.32 -17.59 21.48
CA ALA A 14 31.25 -18.41 22.14
C ALA A 14 31.09 -18.12 23.66
N PRO A 15 29.92 -18.35 24.31
CA PRO A 15 28.79 -19.17 23.87
C PRO A 15 27.39 -18.53 23.94
N GLU A 16 26.44 -19.28 23.38
CA GLU A 16 24.99 -19.16 23.45
C GLU A 16 24.46 -18.69 24.82
N GLN A 17 23.52 -17.74 24.78
CA GLN A 17 22.49 -17.63 25.81
C GLN A 17 21.12 -17.67 25.16
N THR A 18 20.55 -18.87 25.22
CA THR A 18 19.12 -19.15 25.13
C THR A 18 18.38 -18.40 26.22
N VAL A 19 17.54 -17.42 25.87
CA VAL A 19 16.48 -16.92 26.76
C VAL A 19 15.19 -16.67 25.97
N ALA A 20 14.23 -17.54 26.26
CA ALA A 20 12.79 -17.38 26.32
C ALA A 20 12.06 -16.51 25.27
N SER A 21 11.19 -17.18 24.52
CA SER A 21 9.98 -16.62 23.94
C SER A 21 9.15 -15.89 25.02
N GLU A 22 9.05 -14.57 24.91
CA GLU A 22 7.99 -13.80 25.56
C GLU A 22 7.15 -13.10 24.49
N THR A 23 5.98 -13.68 24.24
CA THR A 23 4.86 -13.09 23.52
C THR A 23 4.32 -11.92 24.34
N PRO A 24 4.23 -10.69 23.79
CA PRO A 24 3.48 -9.64 24.48
C PRO A 24 1.98 -9.94 24.39
N ALA A 25 1.38 -10.22 25.55
CA ALA A 25 -0.05 -10.36 25.72
C ALA A 25 -0.79 -9.04 25.39
N LEU A 26 -1.85 -9.15 24.59
CA LEU A 26 -2.80 -8.08 24.27
C LEU A 26 -3.56 -7.64 25.53
N PRO A 27 -3.64 -6.33 25.83
CA PRO A 27 -4.59 -5.84 26.82
C PRO A 27 -5.96 -5.56 26.18
N GLY A 28 -6.97 -6.25 26.71
CA GLY A 28 -8.19 -5.60 27.19
C GLY A 28 -9.27 -5.22 26.17
N SER A 29 -10.26 -6.12 26.04
CA SER A 29 -11.71 -5.87 25.99
C SER A 29 -12.20 -4.49 25.55
N SER A 30 -12.72 -4.42 24.31
CA SER A 30 -13.60 -3.35 23.85
C SER A 30 -14.97 -3.44 24.56
N PRO A 31 -15.59 -2.32 24.99
CA PRO A 31 -16.97 -2.33 25.45
C PRO A 31 -17.95 -2.46 24.27
N PRO A 32 -19.12 -3.11 24.44
CA PRO A 32 -20.15 -3.15 23.41
C PRO A 32 -20.89 -1.81 23.41
N PHE A 33 -20.70 -1.00 22.37
CA PHE A 33 -21.55 0.16 22.09
C PHE A 33 -22.62 -0.26 21.08
N GLY A 34 -23.88 -0.29 21.52
CA GLY A 34 -25.01 -0.58 20.65
C GLY A 34 -26.33 -0.79 21.38
N GLY A 35 -26.75 0.18 22.19
CA GLY A 35 -28.10 0.24 22.73
C GLY A 35 -29.12 0.50 21.61
N ILE A 36 -30.16 -0.32 21.59
CA ILE A 36 -31.34 -0.23 20.72
C ILE A 36 -32.11 1.06 21.04
N LEU A 37 -32.35 1.90 20.03
CA LEU A 37 -33.43 2.90 20.07
C LEU A 37 -34.29 2.74 18.81
N THR A 38 -35.51 2.27 19.06
CA THR A 38 -36.63 2.18 18.14
C THR A 38 -37.09 3.57 17.71
N GLY A 39 -37.17 3.83 16.40
CA GLY A 39 -37.77 5.03 15.84
C GLY A 39 -38.05 4.89 14.34
N GLN A 40 -39.34 4.71 14.01
CA GLN A 40 -40.11 4.87 12.76
C GLN A 40 -39.46 4.78 11.35
N PRO A 41 -40.19 4.20 10.36
CA PRO A 41 -39.70 4.02 8.99
C PRO A 41 -39.69 5.35 8.24
N ILE A 42 -38.49 5.83 7.89
CA ILE A 42 -38.34 6.90 6.90
C ILE A 42 -38.55 6.34 5.50
N SER A 43 -39.46 6.99 4.79
CA SER A 43 -39.89 6.72 3.42
C SER A 43 -38.70 6.62 2.45
N ALA A 44 -38.74 5.63 1.57
CA ALA A 44 -37.70 5.33 0.60
C ALA A 44 -37.54 6.46 -0.43
N ALA A 45 -36.48 7.25 -0.27
CA ALA A 45 -35.93 8.03 -1.37
C ALA A 45 -35.05 7.10 -2.22
N THR A 46 -35.41 6.96 -3.50
CA THR A 46 -34.64 6.22 -4.50
C THR A 46 -33.19 6.72 -4.53
N PRO A 47 -32.18 5.88 -4.26
CA PRO A 47 -30.80 6.29 -4.42
C PRO A 47 -30.51 6.54 -5.91
N PRO A 48 -29.68 7.54 -6.27
CA PRO A 48 -29.19 7.67 -7.63
C PRO A 48 -28.43 6.38 -7.99
N ALA A 49 -28.70 5.86 -9.19
CA ALA A 49 -28.19 4.59 -9.68
C ALA A 49 -26.68 4.44 -9.35
N ALA A 50 -26.38 3.50 -8.44
CA ALA A 50 -25.01 3.06 -8.21
C ALA A 50 -24.49 2.53 -9.55
N LYS A 51 -23.46 3.17 -10.08
CA LYS A 51 -22.73 2.73 -11.27
C LYS A 51 -22.29 1.28 -11.00
N ALA A 52 -22.85 0.34 -11.76
CA ALA A 52 -22.56 -1.07 -11.59
C ALA A 52 -21.04 -1.32 -11.68
N PRO A 53 -20.47 -2.22 -10.85
CA PRO A 53 -19.08 -2.60 -10.98
C PRO A 53 -18.81 -3.09 -12.41
N PRO A 54 -17.80 -2.55 -13.11
CA PRO A 54 -17.51 -2.95 -14.47
C PRO A 54 -17.13 -4.43 -14.51
N GLN A 55 -17.76 -5.16 -15.43
CA GLN A 55 -17.54 -6.60 -15.65
C GLN A 55 -16.14 -6.86 -16.22
N HIS A 56 -15.48 -7.92 -15.73
CA HIS A 56 -14.13 -8.31 -16.13
C HIS A 56 -14.09 -8.97 -17.52
N GLY A 57 -14.36 -8.17 -18.57
CA GLY A 57 -13.86 -8.43 -19.93
C GLY A 57 -12.40 -7.99 -20.05
N GLU A 58 -11.75 -8.34 -21.17
CA GLU A 58 -10.33 -8.04 -21.49
C GLU A 58 -9.84 -6.72 -20.88
N LEU A 59 -9.03 -6.82 -19.81
CA LEU A 59 -8.57 -5.67 -19.03
C LEU A 59 -7.47 -4.94 -19.80
N ASN A 60 -7.86 -3.88 -20.50
CA ASN A 60 -6.93 -2.92 -21.06
C ASN A 60 -6.74 -1.76 -20.04
N LEU A 61 -5.54 -1.66 -19.47
CA LEU A 61 -5.22 -0.68 -18.43
C LEU A 61 -5.52 0.76 -18.87
N GLU A 62 -5.19 1.12 -20.12
CA GLU A 62 -5.41 2.48 -20.64
C GLU A 62 -6.91 2.82 -20.71
N LYS A 63 -7.73 1.94 -21.29
CA LYS A 63 -9.18 2.10 -21.33
C LYS A 63 -9.77 2.17 -19.92
N ARG A 64 -9.26 1.33 -19.01
CA ARG A 64 -9.71 1.29 -17.62
C ARG A 64 -9.42 2.60 -16.89
N LEU A 65 -8.20 3.12 -16.99
CA LEU A 65 -7.81 4.39 -16.39
C LEU A 65 -8.59 5.57 -17.00
N LYS A 66 -8.79 5.58 -18.32
CA LYS A 66 -9.61 6.60 -18.98
C LYS A 66 -11.05 6.63 -18.47
N ALA A 67 -11.63 5.47 -18.18
CA ALA A 67 -12.98 5.37 -17.62
C ALA A 67 -13.06 5.81 -16.15
N VAL A 68 -12.04 5.50 -15.35
CA VAL A 68 -11.96 5.86 -13.94
C VAL A 68 -11.71 7.35 -13.75
N TYR A 69 -10.90 7.98 -14.60
CA TYR A 69 -10.60 9.42 -14.53
C TYR A 69 -11.49 10.28 -15.44
N ALA A 70 -12.64 9.77 -15.90
CA ALA A 70 -13.48 10.47 -16.89
C ALA A 70 -14.00 11.84 -16.42
N ASP A 71 -14.19 12.01 -15.11
CA ASP A 71 -14.61 13.26 -14.47
C ASP A 71 -13.45 13.99 -13.75
N ASN A 72 -12.21 13.52 -13.92
CA ASN A 72 -11.01 13.97 -13.21
C ASN A 72 -11.07 13.82 -11.67
N LEU A 73 -12.01 13.03 -11.16
CA LEU A 73 -12.09 12.69 -9.75
C LEU A 73 -11.75 11.20 -9.58
N MET A 74 -11.34 10.84 -8.38
CA MET A 74 -11.14 9.45 -7.98
C MET A 74 -12.03 9.18 -6.79
N THR A 75 -13.11 8.43 -7.00
CA THR A 75 -13.98 7.99 -5.91
C THR A 75 -13.36 6.81 -5.15
N SER A 76 -13.79 6.59 -3.90
CA SER A 76 -13.37 5.40 -3.15
C SER A 76 -13.73 4.10 -3.85
N ALA A 77 -14.90 4.05 -4.50
CA ALA A 77 -15.36 2.88 -5.23
C ALA A 77 -14.49 2.59 -6.47
N GLU A 78 -14.12 3.62 -7.24
CA GLU A 78 -13.23 3.47 -8.38
C GLU A 78 -11.80 3.10 -7.97
N PHE A 79 -11.31 3.66 -6.86
CA PHE A 79 -10.01 3.32 -6.31
C PHE A 79 -9.96 1.85 -5.87
N MET A 80 -10.97 1.38 -5.14
CA MET A 80 -11.07 -0.03 -4.73
C MET A 80 -11.17 -0.95 -5.96
N ALA A 81 -12.01 -0.61 -6.93
CA ALA A 81 -12.16 -1.43 -8.12
C ALA A 81 -10.87 -1.52 -8.96
N LEU A 82 -10.06 -0.44 -9.00
CA LEU A 82 -8.75 -0.47 -9.65
C LEU A 82 -7.76 -1.40 -8.92
N ARG A 83 -7.76 -1.38 -7.58
CA ARG A 83 -6.96 -2.30 -6.78
C ARG A 83 -7.39 -3.75 -7.01
N ASP A 84 -8.69 -4.01 -6.97
CA ASP A 84 -9.24 -5.36 -7.13
C ASP A 84 -8.92 -5.93 -8.54
N ASP A 85 -8.95 -5.08 -9.58
CA ASP A 85 -8.49 -5.45 -10.93
C ASP A 85 -7.00 -5.81 -10.95
N ALA A 86 -6.15 -5.05 -10.23
CA ALA A 86 -4.72 -5.31 -10.13
C ALA A 86 -4.42 -6.61 -9.36
N ASP A 87 -5.10 -6.84 -8.23
CA ASP A 87 -4.98 -8.04 -7.42
C ASP A 87 -5.34 -9.29 -8.21
N MET A 88 -6.47 -9.26 -8.93
CA MET A 88 -6.90 -10.37 -9.79
C MET A 88 -5.85 -10.71 -10.87
N LEU A 89 -5.23 -9.69 -11.48
CA LEU A 89 -4.17 -9.91 -12.48
C LEU A 89 -2.89 -10.47 -11.83
N PHE A 90 -2.52 -9.97 -10.66
CA PHE A 90 -1.35 -10.46 -9.92
C PHE A 90 -1.53 -11.90 -9.44
N ASP A 91 -2.72 -12.29 -9.00
CA ASP A 91 -3.04 -13.66 -8.64
C ASP A 91 -2.85 -14.62 -9.81
N LYS A 92 -3.33 -14.24 -11.01
CA LYS A 92 -3.09 -15.02 -12.24
C LYS A 92 -1.61 -15.13 -12.56
N LEU A 93 -0.83 -14.06 -12.36
CA LEU A 93 0.60 -14.04 -12.65
C LEU A 93 1.39 -14.91 -11.65
N LYS A 94 1.06 -14.86 -10.36
CA LYS A 94 1.66 -15.71 -9.32
C LYS A 94 1.44 -17.20 -9.60
N VAL A 95 0.26 -17.57 -10.09
CA VAL A 95 -0.04 -18.97 -10.48
C VAL A 95 0.82 -19.42 -11.67
N GLN A 96 1.09 -18.53 -12.63
CA GLN A 96 1.92 -18.85 -13.80
C GLN A 96 3.41 -18.91 -13.50
N PHE A 97 3.88 -18.17 -12.49
CA PHE A 97 5.29 -18.07 -12.12
C PHE A 97 5.49 -18.28 -10.61
N PRO A 98 5.20 -19.49 -10.09
CA PRO A 98 5.20 -19.76 -8.64
C PRO A 98 6.58 -19.61 -7.99
N ASP A 99 7.66 -19.82 -8.74
CA ASP A 99 9.04 -19.72 -8.24
C ASP A 99 9.57 -18.27 -8.21
N ASN A 100 8.82 -17.31 -8.77
CA ASN A 100 9.20 -15.91 -8.74
C ASN A 100 8.77 -15.26 -7.41
N GLY A 101 9.64 -15.40 -6.40
CA GLY A 101 9.40 -14.84 -5.06
C GLY A 101 9.16 -13.32 -5.04
N ALA A 102 9.65 -12.57 -6.03
CA ALA A 102 9.39 -11.13 -6.11
C ALA A 102 7.92 -10.82 -6.40
N LEU A 103 7.20 -11.68 -7.14
CA LEU A 103 5.76 -11.50 -7.39
C LEU A 103 4.93 -11.65 -6.12
N ALA A 104 5.31 -12.56 -5.23
CA ALA A 104 4.66 -12.73 -3.93
C ALA A 104 4.88 -11.52 -3.00
N LEU A 105 5.95 -10.75 -3.21
CA LEU A 105 6.29 -9.58 -2.40
C LEU A 105 5.77 -8.26 -2.97
N PHE A 106 5.68 -8.13 -4.29
CA PHE A 106 5.40 -6.83 -4.92
C PHE A 106 4.01 -6.28 -4.58
N GLN A 107 2.97 -7.11 -4.61
CA GLN A 107 1.61 -6.70 -4.27
C GLN A 107 1.50 -6.17 -2.82
N PRO A 108 1.90 -6.91 -1.76
CA PRO A 108 1.80 -6.40 -0.40
C PRO A 108 2.71 -5.18 -0.15
N LEU A 109 3.87 -5.07 -0.79
CA LEU A 109 4.71 -3.87 -0.70
C LEU A 109 4.05 -2.66 -1.37
N SER A 110 3.32 -2.87 -2.46
CA SER A 110 2.54 -1.82 -3.12
C SER A 110 1.42 -1.32 -2.21
N ASP A 111 0.72 -2.22 -1.52
CA ASP A 111 -0.32 -1.87 -0.54
C ASP A 111 0.26 -1.05 0.62
N VAL A 112 1.41 -1.47 1.17
CA VAL A 112 2.10 -0.72 2.22
C VAL A 112 2.49 0.68 1.74
N ALA A 113 3.02 0.81 0.52
CA ALA A 113 3.37 2.11 -0.05
C ALA A 113 2.15 3.03 -0.21
N VAL A 114 1.02 2.50 -0.68
CA VAL A 114 -0.25 3.22 -0.81
C VAL A 114 -0.77 3.65 0.58
N GLN A 115 -0.76 2.76 1.56
CA GLN A 115 -1.18 3.05 2.92
C GLN A 115 -0.31 4.15 3.55
N ALA A 116 1.01 4.05 3.41
CA ALA A 116 1.94 5.06 3.90
C ALA A 116 1.69 6.43 3.26
N MET A 117 1.46 6.47 1.95
CA MET A 117 1.10 7.70 1.24
C MET A 117 -0.22 8.30 1.75
N GLN A 118 -1.26 7.49 1.93
CA GLN A 118 -2.55 7.95 2.46
C GLN A 118 -2.42 8.52 3.87
N LEU A 119 -1.76 7.79 4.78
CA LEU A 119 -1.54 8.23 6.17
C LEU A 119 -0.73 9.53 6.21
N ALA A 120 0.38 9.60 5.48
CA ALA A 120 1.19 10.80 5.42
C ALA A 120 0.41 12.00 4.89
N ILE A 121 -0.39 11.85 3.82
CA ILE A 121 -1.23 12.93 3.28
C ILE A 121 -2.30 13.35 4.29
N LEU A 122 -2.95 12.41 4.99
CA LEU A 122 -3.96 12.71 6.00
C LEU A 122 -3.36 13.46 7.19
N ASP A 123 -2.22 13.02 7.71
CA ASP A 123 -1.55 13.68 8.82
C ASP A 123 -1.01 15.06 8.41
N PHE A 124 -0.48 15.16 7.19
CA PHE A 124 -0.09 16.45 6.61
C PHE A 124 -1.27 17.41 6.53
N ARG A 125 -2.47 16.93 6.12
CA ARG A 125 -3.69 17.76 6.11
C ARG A 125 -4.12 18.20 7.51
N LYS A 126 -4.04 17.32 8.51
CA LYS A 126 -4.37 17.65 9.91
C LYS A 126 -3.48 18.76 10.46
N ALA A 127 -2.21 18.81 10.04
CA ALA A 127 -1.25 19.83 10.43
C ALA A 127 -1.51 21.24 9.86
N LYS A 128 -2.56 21.43 9.04
CA LYS A 128 -2.93 22.71 8.39
C LYS A 128 -1.74 23.42 7.72
N PRO A 129 -1.10 22.76 6.73
CA PRO A 129 0.17 23.20 6.15
C PRO A 129 -0.03 24.44 5.26
N SER A 130 1.05 25.20 5.08
CA SER A 130 1.08 26.34 4.14
C SER A 130 0.81 25.88 2.70
N ALA A 131 0.46 26.83 1.82
CA ALA A 131 0.25 26.54 0.41
C ALA A 131 1.52 25.95 -0.25
N GLU A 132 2.69 26.50 0.09
CA GLU A 132 4.00 26.01 -0.37
C GLU A 132 4.25 24.57 0.09
N ALA A 133 3.97 24.27 1.36
CA ALA A 133 4.16 22.93 1.89
C ALA A 133 3.18 21.93 1.23
N LYS A 134 1.93 22.32 0.91
CA LYS A 134 1.00 21.50 0.11
C LYS A 134 1.51 21.24 -1.30
N ALA A 135 2.06 22.26 -1.95
CA ALA A 135 2.64 22.11 -3.29
C ALA A 135 3.83 21.14 -3.27
N LEU A 136 4.73 21.30 -2.29
CA LEU A 136 5.87 20.41 -2.09
C LEU A 136 5.43 18.97 -1.82
N ALA A 137 4.46 18.74 -0.93
CA ALA A 137 3.96 17.40 -0.64
C ALA A 137 3.39 16.73 -1.91
N LYS A 138 2.54 17.45 -2.67
CA LYS A 138 1.98 16.94 -3.93
C LYS A 138 3.08 16.60 -4.93
N GLN A 139 4.09 17.46 -5.06
CA GLN A 139 5.21 17.25 -5.96
C GLN A 139 6.05 16.02 -5.54
N SER A 140 6.43 15.93 -4.27
CA SER A 140 7.24 14.83 -3.74
C SER A 140 6.59 13.47 -3.91
N PHE A 141 5.30 13.31 -3.55
CA PHE A 141 4.57 12.06 -3.80
C PHE A 141 4.42 11.78 -5.30
N GLY A 142 4.17 12.83 -6.11
CA GLY A 142 4.11 12.71 -7.56
C GLY A 142 5.41 12.14 -8.16
N PHE A 143 6.57 12.62 -7.71
CA PHE A 143 7.88 12.09 -8.14
C PHE A 143 8.11 10.64 -7.72
N GLN A 144 7.68 10.24 -6.51
CA GLN A 144 7.80 8.85 -6.07
C GLN A 144 6.94 7.90 -6.92
N VAL A 145 5.69 8.27 -7.21
CA VAL A 145 4.82 7.48 -8.10
C VAL A 145 5.38 7.44 -9.53
N ALA A 146 5.90 8.56 -10.03
CA ALA A 146 6.53 8.61 -11.35
C ALA A 146 7.78 7.73 -11.43
N TYR A 147 8.58 7.64 -10.36
CA TYR A 147 9.73 6.75 -10.28
C TYR A 147 9.33 5.27 -10.39
N ILE A 148 8.28 4.86 -9.67
CA ILE A 148 7.73 3.48 -9.77
C ILE A 148 7.25 3.21 -11.20
N LYS A 149 6.51 4.13 -11.81
CA LYS A 149 6.06 4.00 -13.20
C LYS A 149 7.24 3.90 -14.17
N ALA A 150 8.25 4.75 -14.02
CA ALA A 150 9.43 4.72 -14.88
C ALA A 150 10.21 3.39 -14.76
N CYS A 151 10.25 2.80 -13.56
CA CYS A 151 10.81 1.47 -13.36
C CYS A 151 10.02 0.42 -14.15
N LEU A 152 8.69 0.41 -14.02
CA LEU A 152 7.82 -0.47 -14.80
C LEU A 152 8.08 -0.30 -16.30
N ASP A 153 7.94 0.92 -16.83
CA ASP A 153 8.13 1.23 -18.24
C ASP A 153 9.50 0.75 -18.73
N ARG A 154 10.58 0.95 -17.96
CA ARG A 154 11.94 0.58 -18.33
C ARG A 154 12.09 -0.93 -18.51
N PHE A 155 11.52 -1.73 -17.62
CA PHE A 155 11.71 -3.18 -17.63
C PHE A 155 10.68 -3.91 -18.50
N THR A 156 9.52 -3.31 -18.77
CA THR A 156 8.51 -3.89 -19.67
C THR A 156 8.70 -3.50 -21.14
N GLN A 157 9.48 -2.47 -21.45
CA GLN A 157 9.86 -2.13 -22.84
C GLN A 157 10.53 -3.31 -23.59
N ALA A 158 11.13 -4.24 -22.86
CA ALA A 158 11.85 -5.39 -23.41
C ALA A 158 11.06 -6.71 -23.36
N LEU A 159 9.79 -6.69 -22.90
CA LEU A 159 8.89 -7.84 -22.86
C LEU A 159 8.00 -7.87 -24.11
#